data_AF-A0A059A5X1-F1
#
_entry.id   AF-A0A059A5X1-F1
#
_cell.length_a   1.000
_cell.length_b   1.000
_cell.length_c   1.000
_cell.angle_alpha   90.00
_cell.angle_beta   90.00
_cell.angle_gamma   90.00
#
_symmetry.space_group_name_H-M   'P 1'
#
loop_
_entity.id
_entity.type
_entity.pdbx_description
1 polymer ?
#
loop_
_entity_poly.entity_id
_entity_poly.type
_entity_poly.pdbx_seq_one_letter_code
_entity_poly.pdbx_strand_id
1 'polypeptide(L)'
;MARKFHSRVTRFLGQGCSSQFFMTWISPASSFGSRELLGVESLFRAHPKGCLVIVSRTMDSRRGRKILKPVTDLGFKVLAATPDLAQLLRRTPAEAWFDELRKGNKDPGEIPLAQNLSNLIRLAVLYRYGGVYLDTDFIILKDISPLRNCIGAQSIDSVSGNWTRLNNAAMVFDRHHPLLRKFMQEFALTFDGSKWGHNGPYLVSRVVERVESRVGYRGRFSVMPPMAFYPVGWTHIGSLFGSPRSKGDARWVEAKIAQLSEATYGVHLWNKQSRGLRIEEGSVMARLIADNCVNCERIYSS
;
A
#
# COMPACT_ATOMS: atom_id res chain seq x y z
N MET A 1 -6.69 -23.56 -4.43
CA MET A 1 -6.06 -22.46 -5.21
C MET A 1 -4.73 -21.95 -4.63
N ALA A 2 -4.47 -22.01 -3.31
CA ALA A 2 -3.22 -21.51 -2.71
C ALA A 2 -1.92 -22.22 -3.18
N ARG A 3 -1.93 -23.55 -3.38
CA ARG A 3 -0.76 -24.36 -3.77
C ARG A 3 -0.01 -23.92 -5.04
N LYS A 4 -0.54 -22.97 -5.81
CA LYS A 4 0.07 -22.43 -7.04
C LYS A 4 0.42 -20.94 -6.94
N PHE A 5 0.32 -20.29 -5.78
CA PHE A 5 0.54 -18.84 -5.63
C PHE A 5 1.86 -18.39 -6.28
N HIS A 6 3.00 -18.96 -5.85
CA HIS A 6 4.31 -18.57 -6.37
C HIS A 6 4.43 -18.78 -7.90
N SER A 7 3.94 -19.90 -8.42
CA SER A 7 3.99 -20.20 -9.85
C SER A 7 3.14 -19.23 -10.69
N ARG A 8 1.96 -18.83 -10.19
CA ARG A 8 1.08 -17.88 -10.87
C ARG A 8 1.67 -16.48 -10.89
N VAL A 9 2.16 -16.02 -9.74
CA VAL A 9 2.79 -14.71 -9.60
C VAL A 9 4.04 -14.63 -10.48
N THR A 10 4.95 -15.60 -10.40
CA THR A 10 6.18 -15.60 -11.22
C THR A 10 5.88 -15.62 -12.71
N ARG A 11 4.94 -16.46 -13.17
CA ARG A 11 4.54 -16.50 -14.57
C ARG A 11 3.96 -15.17 -15.04
N PHE A 12 3.10 -14.57 -14.23
CA PHE A 12 2.45 -13.29 -14.56
C PHE A 12 3.46 -12.14 -14.63
N LEU A 13 4.37 -12.06 -13.66
CA LEU A 13 5.42 -11.04 -13.63
C LEU A 13 6.46 -11.21 -14.75
N GLY A 14 6.63 -12.44 -15.25
CA GLY A 14 7.48 -12.75 -16.41
C GLY A 14 6.93 -12.27 -17.77
N GLN A 15 5.74 -11.66 -17.82
CA GLN A 15 5.11 -11.20 -19.06
C GLN A 15 5.63 -9.84 -19.58
N GLY A 16 6.84 -9.42 -19.20
CA GLY A 16 7.44 -8.15 -19.65
C GLY A 16 6.76 -6.91 -19.06
N CYS A 17 6.81 -6.77 -17.73
CA CYS A 17 6.30 -5.60 -17.01
C CYS A 17 7.41 -4.57 -16.80
N SER A 18 7.14 -3.27 -16.98
CA SER A 18 8.14 -2.22 -16.68
C SER A 18 8.39 -2.08 -15.19
N SER A 19 7.32 -2.25 -14.40
CA SER A 19 7.31 -2.17 -12.93
C SER A 19 6.35 -3.20 -12.37
N GLN A 20 6.63 -3.68 -11.17
CA GLN A 20 5.86 -4.73 -10.49
C GLN A 20 5.27 -4.17 -9.20
N PHE A 21 3.95 -4.25 -9.07
CA PHE A 21 3.18 -3.70 -7.95
C PHE A 21 2.46 -4.80 -7.19
N PHE A 22 2.34 -4.62 -5.89
CA PHE A 22 1.63 -5.50 -4.98
C PHE A 22 0.67 -4.70 -4.11
N MET A 23 -0.56 -5.21 -4.01
CA MET A 23 -1.58 -4.73 -3.07
C MET A 23 -2.12 -5.91 -2.29
N THR A 24 -2.58 -5.68 -1.06
CA THR A 24 -3.22 -6.74 -0.24
C THR A 24 -4.69 -6.42 -0.04
N TRP A 25 -5.57 -7.40 -0.29
CA TRP A 25 -7.00 -7.28 0.01
C TRP A 25 -7.54 -8.51 0.74
N ILE A 26 -7.93 -8.35 2.01
CA ILE A 26 -8.38 -9.45 2.88
C ILE A 26 -9.89 -9.39 3.16
N SER A 27 -10.53 -8.25 2.88
CA SER A 27 -11.98 -8.07 2.99
C SER A 27 -12.74 -8.89 1.95
N PRO A 28 -14.06 -9.09 2.11
CA PRO A 28 -14.90 -9.69 1.07
C PRO A 28 -14.72 -8.99 -0.28
N ALA A 29 -14.79 -9.75 -1.38
CA ALA A 29 -14.72 -9.16 -2.72
C ALA A 29 -15.90 -8.23 -3.00
N SER A 30 -17.03 -8.39 -2.31
CA SER A 30 -18.17 -7.48 -2.39
C SER A 30 -17.87 -6.06 -1.92
N SER A 31 -16.85 -5.90 -1.07
CA SER A 31 -16.46 -4.62 -0.51
C SER A 31 -15.32 -3.96 -1.30
N PHE A 32 -14.80 -4.61 -2.35
CA PHE A 32 -13.83 -3.99 -3.25
C PHE A 32 -14.64 -3.11 -4.22
N GLY A 33 -14.78 -1.84 -3.87
CA GLY A 33 -15.73 -0.93 -4.50
C GLY A 33 -15.08 0.01 -5.50
N SER A 34 -15.82 1.08 -5.82
CA SER A 34 -15.34 2.15 -6.71
C SER A 34 -14.05 2.77 -6.19
N ARG A 35 -13.92 3.00 -4.86
CA ARG A 35 -12.74 3.64 -4.27
C ARG A 35 -11.46 2.83 -4.48
N GLU A 36 -11.49 1.53 -4.24
CA GLU A 36 -10.34 0.66 -4.50
C GLU A 36 -10.02 0.56 -6.00
N LEU A 37 -11.05 0.57 -6.86
CA LEU A 37 -10.86 0.60 -8.31
C LEU A 37 -10.18 1.89 -8.78
N LEU A 38 -10.50 3.04 -8.19
CA LEU A 38 -9.79 4.30 -8.48
C LEU A 38 -8.29 4.20 -8.13
N GLY A 39 -7.94 3.48 -7.07
CA GLY A 39 -6.54 3.19 -6.74
C GLY A 39 -5.84 2.31 -7.78
N VAL A 40 -6.53 1.28 -8.27
CA VAL A 40 -6.03 0.42 -9.36
C VAL A 40 -5.88 1.20 -10.67
N GLU A 41 -6.87 2.01 -11.03
CA GLU A 41 -6.87 2.78 -12.27
C GLU A 41 -5.81 3.88 -12.26
N SER A 42 -5.68 4.62 -11.15
CA SER A 42 -4.62 5.63 -11.02
C SER A 42 -3.22 5.03 -11.07
N LEU A 43 -3.03 3.83 -10.53
CA LEU A 43 -1.78 3.08 -10.71
C LEU A 43 -1.49 2.81 -12.19
N PHE A 44 -2.48 2.33 -12.96
CA PHE A 44 -2.27 2.04 -14.37
C PHE A 44 -2.20 3.29 -15.26
N ARG A 45 -2.76 4.41 -14.82
CA ARG A 45 -2.56 5.71 -15.45
C ARG A 45 -1.09 6.15 -15.35
N ALA A 46 -0.50 6.04 -14.16
CA ALA A 46 0.92 6.36 -13.93
C ALA A 46 1.86 5.30 -14.50
N HIS A 47 1.42 4.03 -14.56
CA HIS A 47 2.23 2.90 -15.03
C HIS A 47 1.49 2.02 -16.05
N PRO A 48 1.28 2.47 -17.30
CA PRO A 48 0.50 1.73 -18.30
C PRO A 48 1.06 0.35 -18.66
N LYS A 49 2.38 0.16 -18.48
CA LYS A 49 3.10 -1.12 -18.73
C LYS A 49 3.44 -1.88 -17.44
N GLY A 50 2.92 -1.43 -16.29
CA GLY A 50 3.10 -2.08 -15.00
C GLY A 50 2.29 -3.38 -14.87
N CYS A 51 2.64 -4.18 -13.87
CA CYS A 51 1.88 -5.36 -13.49
C CYS A 51 1.47 -5.27 -12.02
N LEU A 52 0.18 -5.42 -11.75
CA LEU A 52 -0.37 -5.39 -10.40
C LEU A 52 -0.77 -6.80 -9.96
N VAL A 53 -0.23 -7.24 -8.82
CA VAL A 53 -0.68 -8.44 -8.12
C VAL A 53 -1.49 -8.03 -6.88
N ILE A 54 -2.78 -8.33 -6.88
CA ILE A 54 -3.66 -8.20 -5.72
C ILE A 54 -3.61 -9.52 -4.93
N VAL A 55 -2.89 -9.51 -3.82
CA VAL A 55 -2.73 -10.64 -2.91
C VAL A 55 -4.00 -10.78 -2.10
N SER A 56 -4.88 -11.68 -2.53
CA SER A 56 -6.23 -11.78 -2.01
C SER A 56 -6.87 -13.12 -2.33
N ARG A 57 -7.42 -13.76 -1.29
CA ARG A 57 -8.25 -14.97 -1.46
C ARG A 57 -9.61 -14.64 -2.07
N THR A 58 -10.21 -13.52 -1.65
CA THR A 58 -11.57 -13.14 -2.02
C THR A 58 -11.62 -12.62 -3.45
N MET A 59 -10.61 -11.84 -3.88
CA MET A 59 -10.51 -11.36 -5.26
C MET A 59 -10.05 -12.44 -6.25
N ASP A 60 -9.36 -13.49 -5.79
CA ASP A 60 -9.02 -14.69 -6.58
C ASP A 60 -10.25 -15.61 -6.75
N SER A 61 -11.34 -15.04 -7.28
CA SER A 61 -12.66 -15.67 -7.42
C SER A 61 -13.35 -15.20 -8.70
N ARG A 62 -14.49 -15.82 -9.06
CA ARG A 62 -15.31 -15.37 -10.20
C ARG A 62 -15.80 -13.93 -10.00
N ARG A 63 -16.13 -13.53 -8.77
CA ARG A 63 -16.57 -12.16 -8.45
C ARG A 63 -15.42 -11.17 -8.62
N GLY A 64 -14.24 -11.46 -8.07
CA GLY A 64 -13.08 -10.59 -8.23
C GLY A 64 -12.67 -10.42 -9.70
N ARG A 65 -12.75 -11.49 -10.51
CA ARG A 65 -12.57 -11.38 -11.97
C ARG A 65 -13.59 -10.44 -12.64
N LYS A 66 -14.86 -10.47 -12.22
CA LYS A 66 -15.87 -9.51 -12.73
C LYS A 66 -15.55 -8.07 -12.32
N ILE A 67 -15.11 -7.86 -11.09
CA ILE A 67 -14.75 -6.53 -10.56
C ILE A 67 -13.56 -5.95 -11.32
N LEU A 68 -12.53 -6.77 -11.59
CA LEU A 68 -11.33 -6.35 -12.31
C LEU A 68 -11.49 -6.33 -13.84
N LYS A 69 -12.60 -6.86 -14.37
CA LYS A 69 -12.86 -6.95 -15.81
C LYS A 69 -12.69 -5.60 -16.53
N PRO A 70 -13.23 -4.47 -16.04
CA PRO A 70 -13.06 -3.18 -16.69
C PRO A 70 -11.59 -2.77 -16.84
N VAL A 71 -10.74 -3.12 -15.89
CA VAL A 71 -9.29 -2.85 -15.94
C VAL A 71 -8.60 -3.79 -16.93
N THR A 72 -8.93 -5.08 -16.91
CA THR A 72 -8.31 -6.05 -17.82
C THR A 72 -8.78 -5.90 -19.28
N ASP A 73 -10.01 -5.46 -19.52
CA ASP A 73 -10.55 -5.20 -20.86
C ASP A 73 -9.79 -4.07 -21.57
N LEU A 74 -9.24 -3.13 -20.80
CA LEU A 74 -8.36 -2.06 -21.30
C LEU A 74 -6.93 -2.54 -21.57
N GLY A 75 -6.64 -3.84 -21.39
CA GLY A 75 -5.33 -4.44 -21.64
C GLY A 75 -4.35 -4.32 -20.47
N PHE A 76 -4.75 -3.79 -19.32
CA PHE A 76 -3.88 -3.70 -18.16
C PHE A 76 -3.65 -5.05 -17.49
N LYS A 77 -2.42 -5.24 -17.02
CA LYS A 77 -1.98 -6.49 -16.40
C LYS A 77 -2.27 -6.44 -14.90
N VAL A 78 -3.42 -6.99 -14.50
CA VAL A 78 -3.77 -7.22 -13.09
C VAL A 78 -4.08 -8.68 -12.80
N LEU A 79 -3.51 -9.21 -11.71
CA LEU A 79 -3.73 -10.57 -11.24
C LEU A 79 -4.18 -10.54 -9.77
N ALA A 80 -5.36 -11.08 -9.48
CA ALA A 80 -5.71 -11.48 -8.11
C ALA A 80 -5.23 -12.91 -7.84
N ALA A 81 -4.53 -13.12 -6.72
CA ALA A 81 -4.00 -14.43 -6.36
C ALA A 81 -4.09 -14.71 -4.85
N THR A 82 -4.64 -15.87 -4.50
CA THR A 82 -4.73 -16.34 -3.11
C THR A 82 -3.32 -16.61 -2.56
N PRO A 83 -2.88 -15.93 -1.49
CA PRO A 83 -1.55 -16.18 -0.92
C PRO A 83 -1.45 -17.58 -0.32
N ASP A 84 -0.31 -18.24 -0.55
CA ASP A 84 0.15 -19.36 0.24
C ASP A 84 1.15 -18.83 1.28
N LEU A 85 0.66 -18.54 2.49
CA LEU A 85 1.48 -17.91 3.53
C LEU A 85 2.64 -18.80 3.99
N ALA A 86 2.44 -20.12 4.05
CA ALA A 86 3.50 -21.05 4.41
C ALA A 86 4.64 -20.99 3.37
N GLN A 87 4.29 -21.05 2.07
CA GLN A 87 5.29 -20.88 1.00
C GLN A 87 5.93 -19.49 1.01
N LEU A 88 5.12 -18.44 1.21
CA LEU A 88 5.59 -17.05 1.18
C LEU A 88 6.57 -16.76 2.31
N LEU A 89 6.39 -17.36 3.49
CA LEU A 89 7.22 -17.15 4.67
C LEU A 89 8.38 -18.16 4.82
N ARG A 90 8.44 -19.22 4.00
CA ARG A 90 9.46 -20.27 4.09
C ARG A 90 10.93 -19.78 4.08
N ARG A 91 11.77 -20.11 5.05
CA ARG A 91 13.14 -19.59 5.23
C ARG A 91 13.22 -18.08 5.52
N THR A 92 12.13 -17.49 6.00
CA THR A 92 12.12 -16.13 6.56
C THR A 92 12.06 -16.19 8.08
N PRO A 93 12.46 -15.13 8.80
CA PRO A 93 12.33 -15.08 10.26
C PRO A 93 10.90 -15.25 10.80
N ALA A 94 9.88 -15.01 9.96
CA ALA A 94 8.47 -15.12 10.35
C ALA A 94 7.86 -16.51 10.12
N GLU A 95 8.63 -17.48 9.57
CA GLU A 95 8.15 -18.85 9.35
C GLU A 95 7.72 -19.52 10.66
N ALA A 96 8.64 -19.59 11.63
CA ALA A 96 8.37 -20.21 12.92
C ALA A 96 7.23 -19.52 13.67
N TRP A 97 7.16 -18.19 13.63
CA TRP A 97 6.04 -17.44 14.22
C TRP A 97 4.69 -17.85 13.61
N PHE A 98 4.64 -17.98 12.29
CA PHE A 98 3.41 -18.35 11.59
C PHE A 98 3.00 -19.80 11.87
N ASP A 99 3.97 -20.71 11.99
CA ASP A 99 3.70 -22.09 12.38
C ASP A 99 3.14 -22.20 13.79
N GLU A 100 3.71 -21.46 14.76
CA GLU A 100 3.19 -21.43 16.13
C GLU A 100 1.80 -20.78 16.22
N LEU A 101 1.53 -19.73 15.43
CA LEU A 101 0.18 -19.15 15.30
C LEU A 101 -0.82 -20.19 14.77
N ARG A 102 -0.45 -20.96 13.75
CA ARG A 102 -1.32 -22.00 13.19
C ARG A 102 -1.61 -23.15 14.14
N LYS A 103 -0.67 -23.48 15.02
CA LYS A 103 -0.84 -24.51 16.06
C LYS A 103 -1.70 -24.03 17.24
N GLY A 104 -2.00 -22.73 17.32
CA GLY A 104 -2.69 -22.12 18.45
C GLY A 104 -1.77 -21.76 19.62
N ASN A 105 -0.44 -21.83 19.43
CA ASN A 105 0.56 -21.54 20.46
C ASN A 105 0.95 -20.06 20.51
N LYS A 106 0.40 -19.23 19.62
CA LYS A 106 0.54 -17.77 19.66
C LYS A 106 -0.82 -17.12 19.73
N ASP A 107 -0.96 -16.22 20.69
CA ASP A 107 -2.13 -15.37 20.82
C ASP A 107 -2.23 -14.44 19.59
N PRO A 108 -3.33 -14.49 18.81
CA PRO A 108 -3.55 -13.58 17.69
C PRO A 108 -3.86 -12.14 18.14
N GLY A 109 -4.19 -11.94 19.43
CA GLY A 109 -4.57 -10.67 20.05
C GLY A 109 -5.95 -10.15 19.64
N GLU A 110 -6.25 -8.93 20.08
CA GLU A 110 -7.58 -8.30 19.93
C GLU A 110 -7.78 -7.59 18.58
N ILE A 111 -6.72 -7.10 17.95
CA ILE A 111 -6.82 -6.47 16.63
C ILE A 111 -7.05 -7.58 15.59
N PRO A 112 -7.99 -7.39 14.63
CA PRO A 112 -8.32 -8.42 13.66
C PRO A 112 -7.07 -9.05 13.02
N LEU A 113 -6.92 -10.37 13.16
CA LEU A 113 -5.74 -11.10 12.68
C LEU A 113 -5.45 -10.82 11.20
N ALA A 114 -6.49 -10.63 10.39
CA ALA A 114 -6.37 -10.21 8.99
C ALA A 114 -5.51 -8.94 8.80
N GLN A 115 -5.69 -7.92 9.66
CA GLN A 115 -4.92 -6.68 9.60
C GLN A 115 -3.44 -6.94 9.92
N ASN A 116 -3.16 -7.75 10.95
CA ASN A 116 -1.80 -8.15 11.31
C ASN A 116 -1.14 -9.00 10.21
N LEU A 117 -1.88 -9.92 9.60
CA LEU A 117 -1.40 -10.70 8.46
C LEU A 117 -1.14 -9.81 7.24
N SER A 118 -1.93 -8.76 6.97
CA SER A 118 -1.65 -7.79 5.91
C SER A 118 -0.31 -7.08 6.12
N ASN A 119 0.02 -6.71 7.37
CA ASN A 119 1.32 -6.13 7.71
C ASN A 119 2.50 -7.08 7.44
N LEU A 120 2.32 -8.37 7.66
CA LEU A 120 3.35 -9.36 7.36
C LEU A 120 3.44 -9.68 5.86
N ILE A 121 2.30 -9.84 5.19
CA ILE A 121 2.22 -10.18 3.76
C ILE A 121 2.96 -9.14 2.92
N ARG A 122 2.74 -7.84 3.17
CA ARG A 122 3.41 -6.77 2.41
C ARG A 122 4.93 -6.82 2.49
N LEU A 123 5.48 -7.17 3.66
CA LEU A 123 6.91 -7.37 3.85
C LEU A 123 7.40 -8.60 3.09
N ALA A 124 6.65 -9.70 3.20
CA ALA A 124 7.05 -10.98 2.62
C ALA A 124 6.97 -10.97 1.09
N VAL A 125 5.96 -10.34 0.48
CA VAL A 125 5.87 -10.24 -0.98
C VAL A 125 7.02 -9.41 -1.56
N LEU A 126 7.35 -8.26 -0.95
CA LEU A 126 8.53 -7.49 -1.36
C LEU A 126 9.82 -8.28 -1.15
N TYR A 127 9.94 -9.02 -0.04
CA TYR A 127 11.14 -9.83 0.18
C TYR A 127 11.32 -10.91 -0.90
N ARG A 128 10.22 -11.49 -1.39
CA ARG A 128 10.24 -12.56 -2.40
C ARG A 128 10.36 -12.10 -3.83
N TYR A 129 9.73 -10.99 -4.17
CA TYR A 129 9.57 -10.57 -5.56
C TYR A 129 10.21 -9.21 -5.85
N GLY A 130 10.52 -8.42 -4.82
CA GLY A 130 10.89 -7.01 -4.97
C GLY A 130 9.72 -6.18 -5.49
N GLY A 131 10.02 -4.97 -5.97
CA GLY A 131 9.04 -4.07 -6.59
C GLY A 131 8.43 -3.09 -5.60
N VAL A 132 7.17 -2.73 -5.84
CA VAL A 132 6.44 -1.70 -5.11
C VAL A 132 5.26 -2.32 -4.38
N TYR A 133 5.13 -2.06 -3.08
CA TYR A 133 3.93 -2.35 -2.32
C TYR A 133 3.18 -1.05 -2.05
N LEU A 134 1.86 -1.08 -2.28
CA LEU A 134 0.93 -0.01 -1.96
C LEU A 134 -0.28 -0.64 -1.25
N ASP A 135 -0.83 0.02 -0.23
CA ASP A 135 -2.17 -0.32 0.23
C ASP A 135 -3.20 0.04 -0.87
N THR A 136 -4.34 -0.66 -0.89
CA THR A 136 -5.38 -0.54 -1.93
C THR A 136 -6.07 0.83 -1.96
N ASP A 137 -5.86 1.62 -0.92
CA ASP A 137 -6.46 2.94 -0.71
C ASP A 137 -5.46 4.08 -1.00
N PHE A 138 -4.56 3.87 -1.95
CA PHE A 138 -3.72 4.90 -2.54
C PHE A 138 -4.29 5.38 -3.87
N ILE A 139 -4.30 6.71 -4.08
CA ILE A 139 -4.43 7.31 -5.41
C ILE A 139 -3.04 7.68 -5.91
N ILE A 140 -2.62 7.11 -7.04
CA ILE A 140 -1.28 7.32 -7.60
C ILE A 140 -1.29 8.51 -8.56
N LEU A 141 -0.41 9.46 -8.34
CA LEU A 141 -0.35 10.71 -9.11
C LEU A 141 0.84 10.75 -10.08
N LYS A 142 1.91 9.96 -9.82
CA LYS A 142 3.14 10.00 -10.61
C LYS A 142 3.82 8.65 -10.76
N ASP A 143 4.72 8.58 -11.73
CA ASP A 143 5.59 7.43 -11.95
C ASP A 143 6.51 7.18 -10.73
N ILE A 144 6.27 6.07 -10.04
CA ILE A 144 7.06 5.58 -8.90
C ILE A 144 8.35 4.86 -9.36
N SER A 145 8.52 4.56 -10.65
CA SER A 145 9.64 3.76 -11.16
C SER A 145 11.05 4.30 -10.86
N PRO A 146 11.27 5.63 -10.68
CA PRO A 146 12.58 6.13 -10.28
C PRO A 146 12.98 5.79 -8.83
N LEU A 147 12.02 5.38 -7.99
CA LEU A 147 12.27 5.08 -6.58
C LEU A 147 12.85 3.67 -6.41
N ARG A 148 13.75 3.52 -5.45
CA ARG A 148 14.35 2.23 -5.12
C ARG A 148 14.77 2.17 -3.66
N ASN A 149 14.51 1.04 -3.00
CA ASN A 149 14.86 0.79 -1.59
C ASN A 149 14.43 1.96 -0.69
N CYS A 150 13.15 2.29 -0.69
CA CYS A 150 12.63 3.40 0.10
C CYS A 150 11.33 3.06 0.83
N ILE A 151 11.07 3.80 1.89
CA ILE A 151 9.84 3.75 2.69
C ILE A 151 9.40 5.19 3.02
N GLY A 152 8.11 5.46 3.05
CA GLY A 152 7.60 6.79 3.36
C GLY A 152 7.51 7.08 4.86
N ALA A 153 7.90 8.30 5.24
CA ALA A 153 7.59 8.87 6.54
C ALA A 153 6.11 9.29 6.59
N GLN A 154 5.35 8.77 7.52
CA GLN A 154 3.97 9.20 7.77
C GLN A 154 3.91 10.56 8.47
N SER A 155 4.86 10.84 9.36
CA SER A 155 4.92 12.09 10.11
C SER A 155 6.36 12.50 10.39
N ILE A 156 6.55 13.80 10.61
CA ILE A 156 7.81 14.42 10.98
C ILE A 156 7.63 15.25 12.24
N ASP A 157 8.71 15.52 12.94
CA ASP A 157 8.80 16.56 13.96
C ASP A 157 8.90 17.91 13.26
N SER A 158 8.06 18.87 13.68
CA SER A 158 7.94 20.16 12.98
C SER A 158 9.16 21.07 13.14
N VAL A 159 9.99 20.83 14.16
CA VAL A 159 11.17 21.66 14.46
C VAL A 159 12.42 21.08 13.79
N SER A 160 12.71 19.81 14.03
CA SER A 160 13.90 19.14 13.50
C SER A 160 13.76 18.68 12.06
N GLY A 161 12.53 18.54 11.55
CA GLY A 161 12.24 17.96 10.24
C GLY A 161 12.49 16.45 10.15
N ASN A 162 12.94 15.82 11.24
CA ASN A 162 13.17 14.39 11.30
C ASN A 162 11.86 13.63 11.27
N TRP A 163 11.85 12.46 10.63
CA TRP A 163 10.67 11.59 10.66
C TRP A 163 10.41 11.08 12.08
N THR A 164 9.14 11.00 12.47
CA THR A 164 8.70 10.49 13.79
C THR A 164 7.95 9.17 13.67
N ARG A 165 7.37 8.90 12.49
CA ARG A 165 6.69 7.64 12.18
C ARG A 165 6.93 7.30 10.73
N LEU A 166 7.38 6.07 10.48
CA LEU A 166 7.35 5.46 9.16
C LEU A 166 6.07 4.63 9.01
N ASN A 167 5.64 4.41 7.78
CA ASN A 167 4.48 3.57 7.51
C ASN A 167 4.77 2.63 6.33
N ASN A 168 4.40 1.36 6.53
CA ASN A 168 4.57 0.27 5.59
C ASN A 168 3.41 0.17 4.58
N ALA A 169 2.59 1.20 4.40
CA ALA A 169 1.53 1.25 3.39
C ALA A 169 2.05 1.61 1.99
N ALA A 170 3.23 2.22 1.87
CA ALA A 170 3.95 2.45 0.63
C ALA A 170 5.45 2.11 0.82
N MET A 171 5.95 1.14 0.04
CA MET A 171 7.33 0.66 0.15
C MET A 171 7.85 0.23 -1.23
N VAL A 172 9.09 0.58 -1.54
CA VAL A 172 9.77 0.15 -2.77
C VAL A 172 11.06 -0.54 -2.39
N PHE A 173 11.23 -1.81 -2.75
CA PHE A 173 12.44 -2.55 -2.37
C PHE A 173 12.85 -3.56 -3.42
N ASP A 174 14.17 -3.74 -3.52
CA ASP A 174 14.74 -4.86 -4.23
C ASP A 174 14.38 -6.17 -3.55
N ARG A 175 14.31 -7.23 -4.37
CA ARG A 175 14.12 -8.59 -3.88
C ARG A 175 15.21 -8.95 -2.86
N HIS A 176 14.81 -9.61 -1.78
CA HIS A 176 15.66 -10.03 -0.67
C HIS A 176 16.38 -8.91 0.11
N HIS A 177 15.93 -7.65 0.00
CA HIS A 177 16.57 -6.54 0.71
C HIS A 177 16.70 -6.82 2.23
N PRO A 178 17.88 -6.64 2.85
CA PRO A 178 18.12 -7.01 4.26
C PRO A 178 17.18 -6.32 5.25
N LEU A 179 16.74 -5.10 4.95
CA LEU A 179 15.81 -4.35 5.80
C LEU A 179 14.44 -5.06 5.91
N LEU A 180 13.93 -5.65 4.83
CA LEU A 180 12.69 -6.43 4.85
C LEU A 180 12.81 -7.67 5.73
N ARG A 181 13.98 -8.33 5.73
CA ARG A 181 14.28 -9.45 6.64
C ARG A 181 14.29 -8.99 8.09
N LYS A 182 14.82 -7.80 8.39
CA LYS A 182 14.78 -7.20 9.73
C LYS A 182 13.37 -6.83 10.17
N PHE A 183 12.53 -6.30 9.29
CA PHE A 183 11.12 -6.07 9.59
C PHE A 183 10.39 -7.37 9.94
N MET A 184 10.57 -8.44 9.16
CA MET A 184 9.98 -9.75 9.48
C MET A 184 10.55 -10.37 10.77
N GLN A 185 11.82 -10.13 11.08
CA GLN A 185 12.43 -10.56 12.33
C GLN A 185 11.80 -9.84 13.53
N GLU A 186 11.67 -8.51 13.46
CA GLU A 186 11.00 -7.73 14.51
C GLU A 186 9.53 -8.16 14.66
N PHE A 187 8.83 -8.40 13.54
CA PHE A 187 7.44 -8.87 13.55
C PHE A 187 7.32 -10.16 14.36
N ALA A 188 8.16 -11.15 14.06
CA ALA A 188 8.12 -12.45 14.71
C ALA A 188 8.48 -12.40 16.21
N LEU A 189 9.46 -11.57 16.57
CA LEU A 189 9.98 -11.49 17.95
C LEU A 189 9.09 -10.66 18.87
N THR A 190 8.52 -9.58 18.35
CA THR A 190 7.79 -8.60 19.17
C THR A 190 6.31 -8.58 18.85
N PHE A 191 5.76 -9.60 18.18
CA PHE A 191 4.35 -9.63 17.81
C PHE A 191 3.45 -9.34 19.01
N ASP A 192 2.59 -8.32 18.88
CA ASP A 192 1.56 -8.00 19.86
C ASP A 192 0.27 -7.74 19.09
N GLY A 193 -0.60 -8.73 19.04
CA GLY A 193 -1.83 -8.68 18.29
C GLY A 193 -2.87 -7.71 18.88
N SER A 194 -2.68 -7.23 20.10
CA SER A 194 -3.65 -6.37 20.81
C SER A 194 -3.31 -4.88 20.70
N LYS A 195 -2.09 -4.52 20.26
CA LYS A 195 -1.68 -3.12 20.09
C LYS A 195 -1.80 -2.64 18.65
N TRP A 196 -2.73 -1.71 18.41
CA TRP A 196 -2.93 -1.12 17.08
C TRP A 196 -1.65 -0.43 16.57
N GLY A 197 -1.29 -0.69 15.31
CA GLY A 197 -0.10 -0.14 14.66
C GLY A 197 1.23 -0.78 15.09
N HIS A 198 1.27 -1.55 16.18
CA HIS A 198 2.50 -2.14 16.72
C HIS A 198 3.24 -3.02 15.73
N ASN A 199 2.51 -3.85 14.99
CA ASN A 199 3.06 -4.79 14.00
C ASN A 199 3.22 -4.20 12.59
N GLY A 200 2.93 -2.90 12.41
CA GLY A 200 2.98 -2.21 11.12
C GLY A 200 3.84 -0.94 11.21
N PRO A 201 3.25 0.27 11.19
CA PRO A 201 3.99 1.54 11.25
C PRO A 201 5.02 1.63 12.38
N TYR A 202 4.67 1.18 13.59
CA TYR A 202 5.57 1.25 14.74
C TYR A 202 6.75 0.28 14.60
N LEU A 203 6.51 -0.92 14.10
CA LEU A 203 7.54 -1.92 13.84
C LEU A 203 8.57 -1.40 12.83
N VAL A 204 8.14 -0.89 11.69
CA VAL A 204 9.10 -0.42 10.66
C VAL A 204 9.89 0.78 11.14
N SER A 205 9.28 1.64 11.97
CA SER A 205 9.98 2.76 12.61
C SER A 205 11.07 2.28 13.56
N ARG A 206 10.74 1.39 14.52
CA ARG A 206 11.72 0.85 15.49
C ARG A 206 12.91 0.19 14.81
N VAL A 207 12.66 -0.54 13.72
CA VAL A 207 13.73 -1.21 12.98
C VAL A 207 14.60 -0.20 12.25
N VAL A 208 14.03 0.78 11.56
CA VAL A 208 14.81 1.80 10.82
C VAL A 208 15.66 2.63 11.79
N GLU A 209 15.08 3.13 12.88
CA GLU A 209 15.80 3.87 13.93
C GLU A 209 17.01 3.10 14.46
N ARG A 210 16.84 1.78 14.66
CA ARG A 210 17.90 0.91 15.18
C ARG A 210 19.03 0.65 14.17
N VAL A 211 18.76 0.72 12.86
CA VAL A 211 19.70 0.27 11.83
C VAL A 211 20.24 1.35 10.90
N GLU A 212 19.57 2.51 10.78
CA GLU A 212 19.92 3.55 9.79
C GLU A 212 21.36 4.06 9.91
N SER A 213 21.89 4.15 11.14
CA SER A 213 23.26 4.57 11.44
C SER A 213 24.30 3.45 11.32
N ARG A 214 23.87 2.18 11.18
CA ARG A 214 24.79 1.03 11.11
C ARG A 214 25.44 0.96 9.73
N VAL A 215 26.76 0.71 9.70
CA VAL A 215 27.57 0.61 8.47
C VAL A 215 26.94 -0.30 7.40
N GLY A 216 26.32 -1.41 7.81
CA GLY A 216 25.68 -2.36 6.89
C GLY A 216 24.37 -1.89 6.25
N TYR A 217 23.84 -0.71 6.62
CA TYR A 217 22.55 -0.18 6.15
C TYR A 217 22.64 1.28 5.70
N ARG A 218 23.66 2.02 6.15
CA ARG A 218 23.89 3.41 5.74
C ARG A 218 23.93 3.53 4.22
N GLY A 219 23.09 4.41 3.67
CA GLY A 219 22.98 4.65 2.22
C GLY A 219 22.38 3.50 1.41
N ARG A 220 21.86 2.43 2.04
CA ARG A 220 21.23 1.30 1.33
C ARG A 220 19.72 1.44 1.15
N PHE A 221 19.11 2.37 1.88
CA PHE A 221 17.71 2.74 1.71
C PHE A 221 17.51 4.22 2.03
N SER A 222 16.37 4.75 1.60
CA SER A 222 15.98 6.14 1.85
C SER A 222 14.62 6.22 2.54
N VAL A 223 14.48 7.17 3.45
CA VAL A 223 13.19 7.56 4.00
C VAL A 223 12.65 8.72 3.15
N MET A 224 11.52 8.50 2.49
CA MET A 224 10.86 9.54 1.70
C MET A 224 10.10 10.50 2.63
N PRO A 225 10.07 11.81 2.33
CA PRO A 225 9.31 12.76 3.14
C PRO A 225 7.81 12.44 3.11
N PRO A 226 7.01 12.93 4.07
CA PRO A 226 5.56 12.74 4.06
C PRO A 226 4.91 13.17 2.75
N MET A 227 5.43 14.22 2.12
CA MET A 227 4.94 14.70 0.84
C MET A 227 5.10 13.68 -0.31
N ALA A 228 5.89 12.61 -0.18
CA ALA A 228 5.94 11.59 -1.23
C ALA A 228 4.68 10.70 -1.27
N PHE A 229 4.14 10.32 -0.09
CA PHE A 229 3.10 9.28 0.03
C PHE A 229 1.99 9.57 1.07
N TYR A 230 2.27 10.44 2.03
CA TYR A 230 1.38 10.80 3.13
C TYR A 230 1.22 12.33 3.25
N PRO A 231 0.84 13.05 2.16
CA PRO A 231 0.69 14.51 2.17
C PRO A 231 -0.26 15.08 3.22
N VAL A 232 -1.23 14.27 3.62
CA VAL A 232 -2.27 14.64 4.57
C VAL A 232 -2.41 13.51 5.57
N GLY A 233 -2.22 13.84 6.84
CA GLY A 233 -2.41 12.89 7.94
C GLY A 233 -3.86 12.45 8.07
N TRP A 234 -4.06 11.24 8.57
CA TRP A 234 -5.37 10.61 8.80
C TRP A 234 -6.38 11.48 9.58
N THR A 235 -5.94 12.39 10.45
CA THR A 235 -6.81 13.33 11.18
C THR A 235 -7.37 14.45 10.31
N HIS A 236 -6.68 14.79 9.21
CA HIS A 236 -7.05 15.90 8.32
C HIS A 236 -7.51 15.43 6.94
N ILE A 237 -7.56 14.11 6.70
CA ILE A 237 -7.85 13.55 5.38
C ILE A 237 -9.21 14.01 4.81
N GLY A 238 -10.19 14.25 5.68
CA GLY A 238 -11.51 14.71 5.27
C GLY A 238 -11.52 16.05 4.53
N SER A 239 -10.50 16.90 4.75
CA SER A 239 -10.35 18.16 4.02
C SER A 239 -10.22 17.99 2.50
N LEU A 240 -9.80 16.81 2.02
CA LEU A 240 -9.64 16.56 0.59
C LEU A 240 -10.96 16.16 -0.12
N PHE A 241 -12.02 15.85 0.63
CA PHE A 241 -13.26 15.27 0.10
C PHE A 241 -14.39 16.28 -0.10
N GLY A 242 -14.34 17.42 0.59
CA GLY A 242 -15.39 18.45 0.53
C GLY A 242 -15.27 19.37 -0.68
N SER A 243 -16.42 19.80 -1.20
CA SER A 243 -16.54 20.83 -2.24
C SER A 243 -16.23 22.22 -1.68
N PRO A 244 -15.62 23.12 -2.48
CA PRO A 244 -15.36 24.49 -2.04
C PRO A 244 -16.67 25.26 -1.85
N ARG A 245 -16.84 25.91 -0.69
CA ARG A 245 -18.05 26.69 -0.36
C ARG A 245 -17.85 28.20 -0.45
N SER A 246 -16.60 28.63 -0.60
CA SER A 246 -16.21 30.03 -0.73
C SER A 246 -15.15 30.23 -1.80
N LYS A 247 -14.94 31.48 -2.23
CA LYS A 247 -13.79 31.84 -3.10
C LYS A 247 -12.44 31.50 -2.44
N GLY A 248 -12.37 31.55 -1.11
CA GLY A 248 -11.18 31.16 -0.36
C GLY A 248 -10.91 29.67 -0.47
N ASP A 249 -11.94 28.85 -0.28
CA ASP A 249 -11.85 27.40 -0.38
C ASP A 249 -11.46 26.98 -1.80
N ALA A 250 -12.04 27.62 -2.83
CA ALA A 250 -11.69 27.34 -4.22
C ALA A 250 -10.20 27.63 -4.50
N ARG A 251 -9.66 28.74 -4.01
CA ARG A 251 -8.22 29.03 -4.11
C ARG A 251 -7.37 28.00 -3.37
N TRP A 252 -7.82 27.56 -2.20
CA TRP A 252 -7.13 26.52 -1.44
C TRP A 252 -7.12 25.18 -2.20
N VAL A 253 -8.24 24.79 -2.83
CA VAL A 253 -8.34 23.59 -3.65
C VAL A 253 -7.31 23.64 -4.79
N GLU A 254 -7.27 24.73 -5.55
CA GLU A 254 -6.32 24.88 -6.67
C GLU A 254 -4.86 24.85 -6.18
N ALA A 255 -4.54 25.58 -5.11
CA ALA A 255 -3.20 25.55 -4.52
C ALA A 255 -2.81 24.15 -4.02
N LYS A 256 -3.75 23.42 -3.42
CA LYS A 256 -3.51 22.07 -2.93
C LYS A 256 -3.30 21.09 -4.09
N ILE A 257 -4.10 21.18 -5.16
CA ILE A 257 -3.92 20.36 -6.36
C ILE A 257 -2.55 20.61 -6.98
N ALA A 258 -2.14 21.88 -7.13
CA ALA A 258 -0.82 22.23 -7.67
C ALA A 258 0.32 21.63 -6.82
N GLN A 259 0.27 21.82 -5.50
CA GLN A 259 1.25 21.24 -4.57
C GLN A 259 1.32 19.72 -4.70
N LEU A 260 0.17 19.04 -4.68
CA LEU A 260 0.13 17.58 -4.72
C LEU A 260 0.61 17.05 -6.07
N SER A 261 0.21 17.68 -7.16
CA SER A 261 0.60 17.31 -8.53
C SER A 261 2.07 17.58 -8.82
N GLU A 262 2.76 18.40 -8.03
CA GLU A 262 4.20 18.66 -8.18
C GLU A 262 5.06 17.71 -7.32
N ALA A 263 4.67 17.43 -6.07
CA ALA A 263 5.57 16.80 -5.10
C ALA A 263 5.19 15.37 -4.69
N THR A 264 4.00 14.88 -5.05
CA THR A 264 3.47 13.59 -4.54
C THR A 264 3.58 12.47 -5.56
N TYR A 265 3.95 11.27 -5.10
CA TYR A 265 3.80 10.05 -5.89
C TYR A 265 2.43 9.40 -5.71
N GLY A 266 1.91 9.38 -4.47
CA GLY A 266 0.55 8.92 -4.20
C GLY A 266 -0.03 9.49 -2.91
N VAL A 267 -1.36 9.53 -2.83
CA VAL A 267 -2.12 10.00 -1.68
C VAL A 267 -2.75 8.81 -0.97
N HIS A 268 -2.36 8.56 0.28
CA HIS A 268 -3.02 7.56 1.12
C HIS A 268 -4.35 8.10 1.63
N LEU A 269 -5.45 7.38 1.36
CA LEU A 269 -6.80 7.82 1.71
C LEU A 269 -7.21 7.47 3.14
N TRP A 270 -6.45 6.65 3.87
CA TRP A 270 -6.78 6.23 5.22
C TRP A 270 -8.20 5.67 5.32
N ASN A 271 -8.56 4.62 4.56
CA ASN A 271 -9.96 4.20 4.39
C ASN A 271 -10.68 3.88 5.72
N LYS A 272 -9.97 3.55 6.81
CA LYS A 272 -10.60 3.43 8.14
C LYS A 272 -11.27 4.74 8.58
N GLN A 273 -10.71 5.88 8.20
CA GLN A 273 -11.18 7.23 8.49
C GLN A 273 -12.07 7.78 7.36
N SER A 274 -11.68 7.59 6.10
CA SER A 274 -12.34 8.28 4.97
C SER A 274 -13.47 7.52 4.30
N ARG A 275 -13.68 6.21 4.58
CA ARG A 275 -14.67 5.38 3.87
C ARG A 275 -16.12 5.89 3.93
N GLY A 276 -16.46 6.69 4.93
CA GLY A 276 -17.80 7.30 5.06
C GLY A 276 -17.93 8.67 4.39
N LEU A 277 -16.83 9.22 3.87
CA LEU A 277 -16.81 10.53 3.23
C LEU A 277 -17.06 10.38 1.75
N ARG A 278 -18.07 11.08 1.23
CA ARG A 278 -18.33 11.15 -0.20
C ARG A 278 -17.28 12.04 -0.87
N ILE A 279 -16.82 11.66 -2.05
CA ILE A 279 -16.03 12.55 -2.90
C ILE A 279 -16.98 13.57 -3.51
N GLU A 280 -16.97 14.81 -3.01
CA GLU A 280 -17.81 15.87 -3.54
C GLU A 280 -17.21 16.47 -4.82
N GLU A 281 -18.07 16.92 -5.73
CA GLU A 281 -17.66 17.58 -6.96
C GLU A 281 -16.84 18.84 -6.68
N GLY A 282 -15.78 19.05 -7.46
CA GLY A 282 -14.84 20.15 -7.25
C GLY A 282 -13.90 20.02 -6.04
N SER A 283 -14.02 18.97 -5.23
CA SER A 283 -13.05 18.69 -4.15
C SER A 283 -11.66 18.39 -4.71
N VAL A 284 -10.64 18.49 -3.85
CA VAL A 284 -9.27 18.11 -4.20
C VAL A 284 -9.20 16.66 -4.68
N MET A 285 -9.92 15.73 -4.03
CA MET A 285 -9.98 14.34 -4.48
C MET A 285 -10.68 14.17 -5.82
N ALA A 286 -11.82 14.81 -6.03
CA ALA A 286 -12.50 14.74 -7.32
C ALA A 286 -11.58 15.16 -8.47
N ARG A 287 -10.85 16.28 -8.29
CA ARG A 287 -9.93 16.80 -9.30
C ARG A 287 -8.69 15.94 -9.50
N LEU A 288 -8.02 15.52 -8.42
CA LEU A 288 -6.85 14.63 -8.55
C LEU A 288 -7.21 13.30 -9.21
N ILE A 289 -8.38 12.73 -8.89
CA ILE A 289 -8.81 11.49 -9.53
C ILE A 289 -9.15 11.74 -10.99
N ALA A 290 -9.88 12.81 -11.32
CA ALA A 290 -10.21 13.15 -12.71
C ALA A 290 -8.97 13.28 -13.62
N ASP A 291 -7.88 13.83 -13.08
CA ASP A 291 -6.61 13.99 -13.82
C ASP A 291 -5.82 12.67 -13.94
N ASN A 292 -6.13 11.68 -13.09
CA ASN A 292 -5.35 10.45 -12.93
C ASN A 292 -6.15 9.15 -13.12
N CYS A 293 -7.39 9.19 -13.60
CA CYS A 293 -8.18 7.98 -13.90
C CYS A 293 -7.90 7.44 -15.30
N VAL A 294 -8.18 6.14 -15.48
CA VAL A 294 -8.33 5.57 -16.83
C VAL A 294 -9.81 5.44 -17.19
N ASN A 295 -10.68 5.11 -16.22
CA ASN A 295 -12.12 5.18 -16.38
C ASN A 295 -12.72 6.11 -15.30
N CYS A 296 -13.06 7.32 -15.70
CA CYS A 296 -13.50 8.38 -14.80
C CYS A 296 -15.00 8.33 -14.46
N GLU A 297 -15.75 7.32 -14.92
CA GLU A 297 -17.20 7.22 -14.67
C GLU A 297 -17.55 6.99 -13.19
N ARG A 298 -16.58 6.58 -12.36
CA ARG A 298 -16.82 6.10 -11.00
C ARG A 298 -16.44 7.07 -9.89
N ILE A 299 -15.98 8.27 -10.22
CA ILE A 299 -15.46 9.25 -9.24
C ILE A 299 -16.49 9.56 -8.14
N TYR A 300 -17.75 9.74 -8.51
CA TYR A 300 -18.82 10.12 -7.58
C TYR A 300 -19.64 8.93 -7.06
N SER A 301 -19.26 7.71 -7.43
CA SER A 301 -19.93 6.46 -7.03
C SER A 301 -19.33 5.83 -5.77
N SER A 302 -18.37 6.52 -5.14
CA SER A 302 -17.50 6.03 -4.05
C SER A 302 -17.80 6.63 -2.68
#